data_AF-A0A1G0WG07-F1
#
_entry.id   AF-A0A1G0WG07-F1
#
_cell.length_a   1.000
_cell.length_b   1.000
_cell.length_c   1.000
_cell.angle_alpha   90.00
_cell.angle_beta   90.00
_cell.angle_gamma   90.00
#
_symmetry.space_group_name_H-M   'P 1'
#
loop_
_entity.id
_entity.type
_entity.pdbx_description
1 polymer ?
#
loop_
_entity_poly.entity_id
_entity_poly.type
_entity_poly.pdbx_seq_one_letter_code
_entity_poly.pdbx_strand_id
1 'polypeptide(L)'
;MLEDQLNKLKAKIVGYAFHVESMINKSIKGLMDKDSDLLNEVMKHDEKSANKLEMNIDKNCVVIIAQYSPLAVNLRTILMIMKMNNDLERMADHCVNISRCALDLIDEPNQTKILTSIHIISEQVNKMLKDSINSFIENDINLAKDVCSRDKIVDDAKNNLMTELIGVMHEDKSMINVSMQFIDITRNLERIADLTTNIAEDVVFAIDGEVIKHHKKNKINETGINVGEGSQPSLSNDDDKLEGSQPSQSENVDNVGEGSQPSQSNDDDKLEGSQPSQSENVDNVGEGS
;
A
#
# COMPACT_ATOMS: atom_id res chain seq x y z
N MET A 1 -16.24 -17.42 -20.99
CA MET A 1 -15.64 -16.31 -21.76
C MET A 1 -15.20 -15.15 -20.86
N LEU A 2 -16.09 -14.41 -20.18
CA LEU A 2 -15.71 -13.39 -19.19
C LEU A 2 -15.42 -14.00 -17.81
N GLU A 3 -16.30 -14.88 -17.33
CA GLU A 3 -16.16 -15.62 -16.06
C GLU A 3 -14.78 -16.26 -15.92
N ASP A 4 -14.31 -16.95 -16.97
CA ASP A 4 -13.00 -17.61 -16.96
C ASP A 4 -11.84 -16.62 -16.83
N GLN A 5 -11.95 -15.43 -17.42
CA GLN A 5 -10.92 -14.38 -17.32
C GLN A 5 -10.93 -13.75 -15.94
N LEU A 6 -12.11 -13.53 -15.34
CA LEU A 6 -12.25 -13.08 -13.96
C LEU A 6 -11.65 -14.09 -12.98
N ASN A 7 -11.91 -15.39 -13.17
CA ASN A 7 -11.34 -16.44 -12.34
C ASN A 7 -9.82 -16.52 -12.46
N LYS A 8 -9.27 -16.35 -13.68
CA LYS A 8 -7.81 -16.23 -13.88
C LYS A 8 -7.24 -14.99 -13.20
N LEU A 9 -7.94 -13.85 -13.27
CA LEU A 9 -7.51 -12.62 -12.63
C LEU A 9 -7.52 -12.74 -11.09
N LYS A 10 -8.58 -13.35 -10.53
CA LYS A 10 -8.66 -13.71 -9.10
C LYS A 10 -7.51 -14.62 -8.69
N ALA A 11 -7.22 -15.67 -9.45
CA ALA A 11 -6.10 -16.55 -9.15
C ALA A 11 -4.75 -15.81 -9.17
N LYS A 12 -4.56 -14.84 -10.09
CA LYS A 12 -3.34 -14.02 -10.15
C LYS A 12 -3.18 -13.12 -8.94
N ILE A 13 -4.23 -12.41 -8.50
CA ILE A 13 -4.13 -11.53 -7.32
C ILE A 13 -3.88 -12.34 -6.05
N VAL A 14 -4.46 -13.54 -5.92
CA VAL A 14 -4.18 -14.46 -4.80
C VAL A 14 -2.73 -14.94 -4.84
N GLY A 15 -2.22 -15.33 -6.02
CA GLY A 15 -0.82 -15.69 -6.19
C GLY A 15 0.13 -14.53 -5.85
N TYR A 16 -0.25 -13.29 -6.18
CA TYR A 16 0.54 -12.11 -5.83
C TYR A 16 0.52 -11.87 -4.32
N ALA A 17 -0.62 -11.98 -3.66
CA ALA A 17 -0.70 -11.87 -2.20
C ALA A 17 0.17 -12.91 -1.47
N PHE A 18 0.19 -14.16 -1.97
CA PHE A 18 1.08 -15.19 -1.43
C PHE A 18 2.57 -14.84 -1.64
N HIS A 19 2.93 -14.24 -2.78
CA HIS A 19 4.28 -13.76 -3.02
C HIS A 19 4.67 -12.67 -2.02
N VAL A 20 3.78 -11.71 -1.75
CA VAL A 20 4.00 -10.66 -0.73
C VAL A 20 4.08 -11.25 0.68
N GLU A 21 3.21 -12.19 1.05
CA GLU A 21 3.29 -12.93 2.32
C GLU A 21 4.66 -13.62 2.46
N SER A 22 5.19 -14.22 1.39
CA SER A 22 6.53 -14.79 1.37
C SER A 22 7.61 -13.73 1.59
N MET A 23 7.50 -12.55 0.98
CA MET A 23 8.43 -11.43 1.19
C MET A 23 8.44 -10.96 2.65
N ILE A 24 7.27 -10.85 3.29
CA ILE A 24 7.15 -10.51 4.72
C ILE A 24 7.91 -11.56 5.54
N ASN A 25 7.58 -12.84 5.35
CA ASN A 25 8.20 -13.95 6.08
C ASN A 25 9.71 -14.01 5.89
N LYS A 26 10.20 -13.84 4.67
CA LYS A 26 11.65 -13.81 4.39
C LYS A 26 12.30 -12.59 5.05
N SER A 27 11.73 -11.39 4.93
CA SER A 27 12.34 -10.19 5.53
C SER A 27 12.51 -10.32 7.05
N ILE A 28 11.52 -10.90 7.74
CA ILE A 28 11.57 -11.12 9.19
C ILE A 28 12.49 -12.29 9.56
N LYS A 29 12.46 -13.38 8.80
CA LYS A 29 13.38 -14.49 9.02
C LYS A 29 14.84 -14.05 8.83
N GLY A 30 15.13 -13.27 7.79
CA GLY A 30 16.46 -12.75 7.52
C GLY A 30 16.96 -11.83 8.63
N LEU A 31 16.06 -11.02 9.20
CA LEU A 31 16.35 -10.22 10.39
C LEU A 31 16.67 -11.10 11.62
N MET A 32 15.85 -12.12 11.90
CA MET A 32 16.00 -12.97 13.08
C MET A 32 17.26 -13.85 13.01
N ASP A 33 17.51 -14.43 11.85
CA ASP A 33 18.62 -15.36 11.60
C ASP A 33 19.91 -14.61 11.22
N LYS A 34 19.85 -13.28 11.03
CA LYS A 34 20.93 -12.43 10.49
C LYS A 34 21.45 -12.93 9.14
N ASP A 35 20.54 -13.41 8.31
CA ASP A 35 20.84 -14.00 7.02
C ASP A 35 20.84 -12.91 5.93
N SER A 36 22.04 -12.45 5.56
CA SER A 36 22.20 -11.45 4.50
C SER A 36 21.72 -11.92 3.14
N ASP A 37 21.82 -13.23 2.85
CA ASP A 37 21.47 -13.77 1.54
C ASP A 37 19.96 -13.73 1.36
N LEU A 38 19.22 -14.12 2.38
CA LEU A 38 17.76 -14.07 2.40
C LEU A 38 17.23 -12.62 2.31
N LEU A 39 17.88 -11.66 2.98
CA LEU A 39 17.53 -10.24 2.88
C LEU A 39 17.80 -9.68 1.47
N ASN A 40 18.94 -10.07 0.88
CA ASN A 40 19.27 -9.72 -0.50
C ASN A 40 18.31 -10.36 -1.51
N GLU A 41 17.81 -11.57 -1.24
CA GLU A 41 16.80 -12.24 -2.05
C GLU A 41 15.54 -11.40 -2.18
N VAL A 42 15.01 -10.92 -1.03
CA VAL A 42 13.81 -10.06 -1.00
C VAL A 42 14.02 -8.81 -1.86
N MET A 43 15.14 -8.11 -1.65
CA MET A 43 15.40 -6.85 -2.33
C MET A 43 15.74 -6.99 -3.82
N LYS A 44 16.41 -8.07 -4.24
CA LYS A 44 16.95 -8.16 -5.62
C LYS A 44 16.10 -9.02 -6.54
N HIS A 45 15.41 -10.03 -6.00
CA HIS A 45 14.68 -11.03 -6.74
C HIS A 45 13.17 -10.92 -6.51
N ASP A 46 12.74 -10.86 -5.25
CA ASP A 46 11.31 -10.84 -4.96
C ASP A 46 10.66 -9.50 -5.32
N GLU A 47 11.33 -8.36 -5.08
CA GLU A 47 10.88 -7.02 -5.53
C GLU A 47 10.61 -6.98 -7.04
N LYS A 48 11.57 -7.49 -7.84
CA LYS A 48 11.40 -7.56 -9.30
C LYS A 48 10.24 -8.45 -9.73
N SER A 49 9.98 -9.51 -8.96
CA SER A 49 8.87 -10.43 -9.23
C SER A 49 7.54 -9.79 -8.87
N ALA A 50 7.47 -9.06 -7.75
CA ALA A 50 6.32 -8.27 -7.32
C ALA A 50 5.94 -7.21 -8.38
N ASN A 51 6.91 -6.40 -8.82
CA ASN A 51 6.67 -5.36 -9.84
C ASN A 51 6.16 -5.96 -11.16
N LYS A 52 6.66 -7.14 -11.56
CA LYS A 52 6.16 -7.83 -12.76
C LYS A 52 4.73 -8.34 -12.58
N LEU A 53 4.39 -8.83 -11.40
CA LEU A 53 3.03 -9.30 -11.09
C LEU A 53 2.05 -8.13 -11.09
N GLU A 54 2.41 -7.02 -10.46
CA GLU A 54 1.64 -5.78 -10.45
C GLU A 54 1.30 -5.32 -11.87
N MET A 55 2.31 -5.11 -12.71
CA MET A 55 2.12 -4.67 -14.09
C MET A 55 1.28 -5.66 -14.91
N ASN A 56 1.45 -6.96 -14.67
CA ASN A 56 0.70 -7.99 -15.38
C ASN A 56 -0.78 -7.95 -14.99
N ILE A 57 -1.09 -7.84 -13.71
CA ILE A 57 -2.46 -7.79 -13.18
C ILE A 57 -3.16 -6.55 -13.72
N ASP A 58 -2.53 -5.37 -13.63
CA ASP A 58 -3.08 -4.12 -14.16
C ASP A 58 -3.39 -4.19 -15.65
N LYS A 59 -2.45 -4.73 -16.44
CA LYS A 59 -2.67 -4.96 -17.87
C LYS A 59 -3.87 -5.88 -18.12
N ASN A 60 -4.02 -6.95 -17.35
CA ASN A 60 -5.17 -7.86 -17.51
C ASN A 60 -6.48 -7.18 -17.15
N CYS A 61 -6.52 -6.38 -16.09
CA CYS A 61 -7.69 -5.59 -15.71
C CYS A 61 -8.16 -4.71 -16.87
N VAL A 62 -7.23 -3.94 -17.46
CA VAL A 62 -7.53 -3.08 -18.62
C VAL A 62 -8.02 -3.88 -19.82
N VAL A 63 -7.35 -4.99 -20.16
CA VAL A 63 -7.75 -5.86 -21.28
C VAL A 63 -9.15 -6.43 -21.07
N ILE A 64 -9.47 -6.91 -19.86
CA ILE A 64 -10.78 -7.48 -19.57
C ILE A 64 -11.88 -6.40 -19.69
N ILE A 65 -11.63 -5.19 -19.17
CA ILE A 65 -12.57 -4.08 -19.27
C ILE A 65 -12.81 -3.72 -20.75
N ALA A 66 -11.74 -3.52 -21.51
CA ALA A 66 -11.82 -3.10 -22.91
C ALA A 66 -12.47 -4.17 -23.81
N GLN A 67 -12.15 -5.45 -23.60
CA GLN A 67 -12.61 -6.53 -24.46
C GLN A 67 -14.05 -6.98 -24.17
N TYR A 68 -14.45 -7.00 -22.89
CA TYR A 68 -15.72 -7.60 -22.49
C TYR A 68 -16.75 -6.60 -21.98
N SER A 69 -16.35 -5.34 -21.74
CA SER A 69 -17.23 -4.28 -21.20
C SER A 69 -18.08 -4.78 -20.01
N PRO A 70 -17.44 -5.33 -18.95
CA PRO A 70 -18.14 -5.91 -17.82
C PRO A 70 -19.00 -4.86 -17.10
N LEU A 71 -20.15 -5.27 -16.58
CA LEU A 71 -21.10 -4.40 -15.89
C LEU A 71 -21.30 -4.84 -14.44
N ALA A 72 -21.79 -3.91 -13.62
CA ALA A 72 -22.21 -4.14 -12.23
C ALA A 72 -21.15 -4.92 -11.41
N VAL A 73 -21.49 -6.11 -10.95
CA VAL A 73 -20.66 -6.94 -10.06
C VAL A 73 -19.30 -7.24 -10.69
N ASN A 74 -19.26 -7.61 -11.97
CA ASN A 74 -18.02 -7.97 -12.66
C ASN A 74 -17.05 -6.79 -12.76
N LEU A 75 -17.57 -5.58 -13.05
CA LEU A 75 -16.75 -4.37 -13.07
C LEU A 75 -16.23 -4.04 -11.68
N ARG A 76 -17.09 -4.13 -10.66
CA ARG A 76 -16.70 -3.87 -9.26
C ARG A 76 -15.60 -4.82 -8.79
N THR A 77 -15.69 -6.10 -9.14
CA THR A 77 -14.63 -7.08 -8.85
C THR A 77 -13.31 -6.68 -9.50
N ILE A 78 -13.30 -6.25 -10.76
CA ILE A 78 -12.07 -5.83 -11.43
C ILE A 78 -11.47 -4.57 -10.76
N LEU A 79 -12.31 -3.57 -10.45
CA LEU A 79 -11.86 -2.35 -9.78
C LEU A 79 -11.28 -2.65 -8.40
N MET A 80 -11.90 -3.57 -7.66
CA MET A 80 -11.38 -4.03 -6.37
C MET A 80 -10.03 -4.71 -6.53
N ILE A 81 -9.87 -5.59 -7.52
CA ILE A 81 -8.57 -6.23 -7.81
C ILE A 81 -7.50 -5.19 -8.13
N MET A 82 -7.82 -4.12 -8.88
CA MET A 82 -6.86 -3.04 -9.15
C MET A 82 -6.43 -2.32 -7.86
N LYS A 83 -7.36 -2.06 -6.93
CA LYS A 83 -7.03 -1.45 -5.64
C LYS A 83 -6.14 -2.37 -4.79
N MET A 84 -6.51 -3.65 -4.68
CA MET A 84 -5.70 -4.66 -4.00
C MET A 84 -4.31 -4.80 -4.62
N ASN A 85 -4.20 -4.70 -5.94
CA ASN A 85 -2.93 -4.80 -6.66
C ASN A 85 -1.96 -3.68 -6.22
N ASN A 86 -2.47 -2.46 -6.10
CA ASN A 86 -1.71 -1.31 -5.59
C ASN A 86 -1.33 -1.50 -4.11
N ASP A 87 -2.27 -1.92 -3.26
CA ASP A 87 -1.96 -2.14 -1.85
C ASP A 87 -0.90 -3.24 -1.66
N LEU A 88 -0.93 -4.33 -2.46
CA LEU A 88 0.08 -5.39 -2.46
C LEU A 88 1.47 -4.92 -2.93
N GLU A 89 1.55 -4.05 -3.94
CA GLU A 89 2.81 -3.45 -4.38
C GLU A 89 3.43 -2.62 -3.27
N ARG A 90 2.63 -1.78 -2.61
CA ARG A 90 3.10 -0.97 -1.48
C ARG A 90 3.54 -1.84 -0.30
N MET A 91 2.88 -2.97 -0.06
CA MET A 91 3.34 -3.96 0.94
C MET A 91 4.69 -4.57 0.55
N ALA A 92 4.90 -4.90 -0.73
CA ALA A 92 6.17 -5.43 -1.22
C ALA A 92 7.31 -4.42 -0.99
N ASP A 93 7.08 -3.13 -1.26
CA ASP A 93 8.02 -2.04 -0.98
C ASP A 93 8.38 -1.95 0.51
N HIS A 94 7.38 -2.09 1.40
CA HIS A 94 7.62 -2.12 2.83
C HIS A 94 8.48 -3.33 3.25
N CYS A 95 8.32 -4.50 2.61
CA CYS A 95 9.20 -5.66 2.85
C CYS A 95 10.64 -5.39 2.43
N VAL A 96 10.85 -4.68 1.33
CA VAL A 96 12.18 -4.26 0.87
C VAL A 96 12.80 -3.29 1.88
N ASN A 97 12.04 -2.35 2.41
CA ASN A 97 12.53 -1.43 3.45
C ASN A 97 12.88 -2.15 4.75
N ILE A 98 12.06 -3.11 5.21
CA ILE A 98 12.39 -3.97 6.34
C ILE A 98 13.72 -4.69 6.08
N SER A 99 13.91 -5.22 4.87
CA SER A 99 15.12 -5.96 4.53
C SER A 99 16.38 -5.08 4.50
N ARG A 100 16.25 -3.82 4.07
CA ARG A 100 17.34 -2.83 4.14
C ARG A 100 17.72 -2.53 5.59
N CYS A 101 16.75 -2.21 6.45
CA CYS A 101 16.99 -1.98 7.88
C CYS A 101 17.60 -3.21 8.56
N ALA A 102 17.16 -4.41 8.19
CA ALA A 102 17.67 -5.65 8.74
C ALA A 102 19.14 -5.91 8.36
N LEU A 103 19.58 -5.51 7.16
CA LEU A 103 20.99 -5.61 6.78
C LEU A 103 21.89 -4.75 7.66
N ASP A 104 21.44 -3.53 8.01
CA ASP A 104 22.18 -2.63 8.91
C ASP A 104 22.31 -3.18 10.35
N LEU A 105 21.54 -4.22 10.69
CA LEU A 105 21.51 -4.86 12.01
C LEU A 105 22.30 -6.17 12.10
N ILE A 106 22.90 -6.65 11.00
CA ILE A 106 23.59 -7.96 10.97
C ILE A 106 24.76 -8.00 11.96
N ASP A 107 25.59 -6.97 11.96
CA ASP A 107 26.80 -6.91 12.80
C ASP A 107 26.53 -6.41 14.22
N GLU A 108 25.29 -5.98 14.49
CA GLU A 108 24.90 -5.39 15.78
C GLU A 108 24.57 -6.46 16.84
N PRO A 109 24.65 -6.15 18.15
CA PRO A 109 24.31 -7.11 19.19
C PRO A 109 22.88 -7.66 19.05
N ASN A 110 22.71 -8.96 19.33
CA ASN A 110 21.41 -9.60 19.22
C ASN A 110 20.45 -9.10 20.31
N GLN A 111 19.29 -8.58 19.91
CA GLN A 111 18.23 -8.09 20.80
C GLN A 111 17.06 -9.08 20.83
N THR A 112 17.29 -10.27 21.40
CA THR A 112 16.35 -11.41 21.35
C THR A 112 14.91 -11.04 21.76
N LYS A 113 14.75 -10.20 22.79
CA LYS A 113 13.43 -9.76 23.25
C LYS A 113 12.71 -8.91 22.18
N ILE A 114 13.42 -7.93 21.61
CA ILE A 114 12.90 -7.05 20.56
C ILE A 114 12.55 -7.85 19.31
N LEU A 115 13.42 -8.78 18.89
CA LEU A 115 13.16 -9.66 17.75
C LEU A 115 11.92 -10.54 17.96
N THR A 116 11.71 -11.04 19.18
CA THR A 116 10.50 -11.81 19.51
C THR A 116 9.24 -10.96 19.36
N SER A 117 9.26 -9.72 19.86
CA SER A 117 8.14 -8.78 19.71
C SER A 117 7.85 -8.45 18.24
N ILE A 118 8.89 -8.22 17.42
CA ILE A 118 8.75 -8.01 15.97
C ILE A 118 8.14 -9.23 15.28
N HIS A 119 8.61 -10.43 15.62
CA HIS A 119 8.08 -11.67 15.04
C HIS A 119 6.59 -11.83 15.36
N ILE A 120 6.17 -11.57 16.60
CA ILE A 120 4.76 -11.62 16.99
C ILE A 120 3.92 -10.64 16.16
N ILE A 121 4.40 -9.41 15.95
CA ILE A 121 3.71 -8.43 15.10
C ILE A 121 3.58 -8.97 13.67
N SER A 122 4.67 -9.48 13.09
CA SER A 122 4.66 -10.00 11.72
C SER A 122 3.68 -11.17 11.52
N GLU A 123 3.58 -12.06 12.51
CA GLU A 123 2.64 -13.18 12.50
C GLU A 123 1.18 -12.70 12.47
N GLN A 124 0.87 -11.62 13.19
CA GLN A 124 -0.48 -11.03 13.15
C GLN A 124 -0.76 -10.39 11.79
N VAL A 125 0.20 -9.64 11.24
CA VAL A 125 0.09 -9.01 9.92
C VAL A 125 -0.13 -10.05 8.83
N ASN A 126 0.62 -11.16 8.82
CA ASN A 126 0.43 -12.26 7.86
C ASN A 126 -0.97 -12.89 7.97
N LYS A 127 -1.47 -13.11 9.19
CA LYS A 127 -2.83 -13.62 9.39
C LYS A 127 -3.89 -12.65 8.88
N MET A 128 -3.72 -11.36 9.16
CA MET A 128 -4.62 -10.32 8.63
C MET A 128 -4.60 -10.32 7.10
N LEU A 129 -3.42 -10.41 6.46
CA LEU A 129 -3.29 -10.41 5.00
C LEU A 129 -3.96 -11.65 4.40
N LYS A 130 -3.68 -12.82 4.94
CA LYS A 130 -4.31 -14.06 4.49
C LYS A 130 -5.83 -13.99 4.58
N ASP A 131 -6.35 -13.52 5.72
CA ASP A 131 -7.79 -13.46 5.95
C ASP A 131 -8.47 -12.36 5.13
N SER A 132 -7.79 -11.24 4.84
CA SER A 132 -8.32 -10.20 3.94
C SER A 132 -8.47 -10.73 2.52
N ILE A 133 -7.51 -11.52 2.03
CA ILE A 133 -7.59 -12.18 0.72
C ILE A 133 -8.66 -13.28 0.71
N ASN A 134 -8.77 -14.09 1.76
CA ASN A 134 -9.82 -15.11 1.86
C ASN A 134 -11.21 -14.47 1.87
N SER A 135 -11.38 -13.37 2.60
CA SER A 135 -12.65 -12.63 2.64
C SER A 135 -13.07 -12.11 1.26
N PHE A 136 -12.10 -11.71 0.43
CA PHE A 136 -12.36 -11.35 -0.97
C PHE A 136 -12.79 -12.55 -1.82
N ILE A 137 -12.10 -13.68 -1.72
CA ILE A 137 -12.39 -14.87 -2.53
C ILE A 137 -13.79 -15.41 -2.21
N GLU A 138 -14.09 -15.51 -0.91
CA GLU A 138 -15.32 -16.12 -0.40
C GLU A 138 -16.49 -15.14 -0.32
N ASN A 139 -16.25 -13.84 -0.54
CA ASN A 139 -17.17 -12.75 -0.29
C ASN A 139 -17.68 -12.74 1.17
N ASP A 140 -16.79 -12.99 2.12
CA ASP A 140 -17.11 -13.03 3.55
C ASP A 140 -16.91 -11.65 4.20
N ILE A 141 -18.00 -10.89 4.31
CA ILE A 141 -18.01 -9.58 4.97
C ILE A 141 -17.61 -9.68 6.46
N ASN A 142 -17.97 -10.76 7.15
CA ASN A 142 -17.70 -10.88 8.59
C ASN A 142 -16.21 -11.09 8.82
N LEU A 143 -15.56 -11.91 7.98
CA LEU A 143 -14.11 -12.08 8.02
C LEU A 143 -13.39 -10.77 7.72
N ALA A 144 -13.85 -10.00 6.73
CA ALA A 144 -13.28 -8.68 6.43
C ALA A 144 -13.41 -7.70 7.62
N LYS A 145 -14.60 -7.63 8.26
CA LYS A 145 -14.81 -6.81 9.47
C LYS A 145 -13.93 -7.25 10.64
N ASP A 146 -13.73 -8.56 10.81
CA ASP A 146 -12.83 -9.10 11.81
C ASP A 146 -11.38 -8.66 11.57
N VAL A 147 -10.89 -8.70 10.32
CA VAL A 147 -9.57 -8.19 9.94
C VAL A 147 -9.41 -6.72 10.32
N CYS A 148 -10.39 -5.87 9.99
CA CYS A 148 -10.37 -4.45 10.39
C CYS A 148 -10.27 -4.28 11.92
N SER A 149 -10.90 -5.17 12.69
CA SER A 149 -10.86 -5.10 14.16
C SER A 149 -9.51 -5.53 14.75
N ARG A 150 -8.80 -6.45 14.07
CA ARG A 150 -7.48 -6.95 14.47
C ARG A 150 -6.35 -5.94 14.29
N ASP A 151 -6.55 -4.90 13.49
CA ASP A 151 -5.62 -3.77 13.36
C ASP A 151 -5.23 -3.17 14.73
N LYS A 152 -6.20 -3.10 15.65
CA LYS A 152 -5.95 -2.64 17.02
C LYS A 152 -4.91 -3.48 17.77
N ILE A 153 -4.85 -4.80 17.50
CA ILE A 153 -3.89 -5.71 18.12
C ILE A 153 -2.47 -5.37 17.66
N VAL A 154 -2.30 -5.04 16.37
CA VAL A 154 -1.01 -4.61 15.81
C VAL A 154 -0.62 -3.24 16.37
N ASP A 155 -1.57 -2.29 16.43
CA ASP A 155 -1.39 -0.97 17.03
C ASP A 155 -0.90 -1.07 18.49
N ASP A 156 -1.55 -1.90 19.31
CA ASP A 156 -1.20 -2.10 20.72
C ASP A 156 0.18 -2.78 20.87
N ALA A 157 0.48 -3.79 20.04
CA ALA A 157 1.78 -4.45 20.03
C ALA A 157 2.92 -3.51 19.63
N LYS A 158 2.70 -2.65 18.63
CA LYS A 158 3.64 -1.58 18.24
C LYS A 158 3.92 -0.64 19.40
N ASN A 159 2.88 -0.16 20.09
CA ASN A 159 3.04 0.78 21.21
C ASN A 159 3.85 0.17 22.37
N ASN A 160 3.62 -1.12 22.65
CA ASN A 160 4.42 -1.85 23.63
C ASN A 160 5.88 -1.94 23.20
N LEU A 161 6.15 -2.34 21.95
CA LEU A 161 7.52 -2.44 21.43
C LEU A 161 8.25 -1.09 21.43
N MET A 162 7.57 0.00 21.08
CA MET A 162 8.12 1.35 21.16
C MET A 162 8.55 1.71 22.59
N THR A 163 7.73 1.34 23.59
CA THR A 163 8.06 1.56 25.00
C THR A 163 9.30 0.76 25.41
N GLU A 164 9.42 -0.49 24.95
CA GLU A 164 10.59 -1.33 25.20
C GLU A 164 11.86 -0.74 24.60
N LEU A 165 11.81 -0.29 23.34
CA LEU A 165 12.95 0.34 22.65
C LEU A 165 13.38 1.63 23.33
N ILE A 166 12.45 2.44 23.83
CA ILE A 166 12.76 3.64 24.63
C ILE A 166 13.51 3.26 25.91
N GLY A 167 13.09 2.18 26.58
CA GLY A 167 13.79 1.64 27.75
C GLY A 167 15.24 1.27 27.43
N VAL A 168 15.47 0.52 26.35
CA VAL A 168 16.81 0.13 25.89
C VAL A 168 17.69 1.36 25.63
N MET A 169 17.17 2.38 24.96
CA MET A 169 17.91 3.63 24.69
C MET A 169 18.23 4.43 25.96
N HIS A 170 17.41 4.31 27.01
CA HIS A 170 17.65 4.97 28.29
C HIS A 170 18.76 4.27 29.08
N GLU A 171 18.77 2.94 29.05
CA GLU A 171 19.77 2.10 29.71
C GLU A 171 21.15 2.19 29.03
N ASP A 172 21.18 2.17 27.69
CA ASP A 172 22.42 2.24 26.91
C ASP A 172 22.27 3.15 25.68
N LYS A 173 22.96 4.31 25.74
CA LYS A 173 22.97 5.29 24.65
C LYS A 173 23.65 4.80 23.38
N SER A 174 24.52 3.79 23.47
CA SER A 174 25.15 3.21 22.28
C SER A 174 24.12 2.46 21.40
N MET A 175 23.01 2.02 22.00
CA MET A 175 21.93 1.31 21.31
C MET A 175 20.93 2.22 20.60
N ILE A 176 21.15 3.54 20.57
CA ILE A 176 20.21 4.48 19.92
C ILE A 176 20.06 4.17 18.43
N ASN A 177 21.17 4.00 17.69
CA ASN A 177 21.10 3.74 16.26
C ASN A 177 20.45 2.38 15.95
N VAL A 178 20.80 1.35 16.72
CA VAL A 178 20.19 0.02 16.63
C VAL A 178 18.68 0.08 16.88
N SER A 179 18.27 0.81 17.92
CA SER A 179 16.85 0.98 18.27
C SER A 179 16.08 1.74 17.19
N MET A 180 16.70 2.71 16.53
CA MET A 180 16.09 3.43 15.40
C MET A 180 15.78 2.50 14.23
N GLN A 181 16.67 1.56 13.90
CA GLN A 181 16.41 0.56 12.85
C GLN A 181 15.24 -0.36 13.22
N PHE A 182 15.15 -0.80 14.49
CA PHE A 182 13.99 -1.57 14.96
C PHE A 182 12.69 -0.79 14.93
N ILE A 183 12.73 0.51 15.25
CA ILE A 183 11.58 1.42 15.13
C ILE A 183 11.11 1.46 13.67
N ASP A 184 12.02 1.59 12.71
CA ASP A 184 11.67 1.68 11.30
C ASP A 184 11.15 0.35 10.75
N ILE A 185 11.70 -0.80 11.16
CA ILE A 185 11.12 -2.13 10.87
C ILE A 185 9.69 -2.22 11.40
N THR A 186 9.48 -1.82 12.65
CA THR A 186 8.16 -1.88 13.28
C THR A 186 7.14 -0.99 12.57
N ARG A 187 7.55 0.21 12.13
CA ARG A 187 6.70 1.12 11.34
C ARG A 187 6.33 0.51 10.00
N ASN A 188 7.28 -0.13 9.30
CA ASN A 188 6.96 -0.78 8.03
C ASN A 188 5.95 -1.93 8.22
N LEU A 189 6.07 -2.72 9.30
CA LEU A 189 5.07 -3.75 9.63
C LEU A 189 3.68 -3.14 9.91
N GLU A 190 3.60 -2.02 10.62
CA GLU A 190 2.34 -1.31 10.82
C GLU A 190 1.75 -0.80 9.50
N ARG A 191 2.57 -0.25 8.60
CA ARG A 191 2.08 0.14 7.26
C ARG A 191 1.53 -1.03 6.46
N ILE A 192 2.13 -2.21 6.56
CA ILE A 192 1.59 -3.43 5.94
C ILE A 192 0.25 -3.83 6.58
N ALA A 193 0.11 -3.68 7.90
CA ALA A 193 -1.15 -3.91 8.61
C ALA A 193 -2.25 -2.93 8.14
N ASP A 194 -1.93 -1.63 8.03
CA ASP A 194 -2.85 -0.60 7.52
C ASP A 194 -3.31 -0.92 6.09
N LEU A 195 -2.37 -1.28 5.19
CA LEU A 195 -2.68 -1.68 3.82
C LEU A 195 -3.56 -2.93 3.79
N THR A 196 -3.37 -3.85 4.73
CA THR A 196 -4.19 -5.05 4.86
C THR A 196 -5.61 -4.71 5.30
N THR A 197 -5.75 -3.76 6.22
CA THR A 197 -7.04 -3.21 6.63
C THR A 197 -7.73 -2.52 5.45
N ASN A 198 -7.02 -1.78 4.60
CA ASN A 198 -7.59 -1.18 3.38
C ASN A 198 -8.19 -2.25 2.46
N ILE A 199 -7.49 -3.37 2.24
CA ILE A 199 -8.01 -4.48 1.45
C ILE A 199 -9.31 -5.01 2.06
N ALA A 200 -9.34 -5.22 3.38
CA ALA A 200 -10.54 -5.71 4.05
C ALA A 200 -11.71 -4.70 4.00
N GLU A 201 -11.45 -3.40 4.19
CA GLU A 201 -12.45 -2.34 4.02
C GLU A 201 -13.04 -2.33 2.60
N ASP A 202 -12.18 -2.53 1.60
CA ASP A 202 -12.59 -2.61 0.20
C ASP A 202 -13.45 -3.84 -0.09
N VAL A 203 -13.17 -4.98 0.55
CA VAL A 203 -14.05 -6.17 0.49
C VAL A 203 -15.44 -5.82 1.01
N VAL A 204 -15.53 -5.19 2.17
CA VAL A 204 -16.84 -4.85 2.75
C VAL A 204 -17.58 -3.88 1.85
N PHE A 205 -16.91 -2.83 1.36
CA PHE A 205 -17.51 -1.88 0.43
C PHE A 205 -17.98 -2.55 -0.86
N ALA A 206 -17.22 -3.51 -1.40
CA ALA A 206 -17.55 -4.18 -2.64
C ALA A 206 -18.83 -5.02 -2.55
N ILE A 207 -19.09 -5.62 -1.38
CA ILE A 207 -20.22 -6.53 -1.14
C ILE A 207 -21.44 -5.77 -0.62
N ASP A 208 -21.28 -4.91 0.39
CA ASP A 208 -22.38 -4.22 1.09
C ASP A 208 -22.77 -2.89 0.40
N GLY A 209 -21.85 -2.28 -0.36
CA GLY A 209 -22.05 -0.96 -0.98
C GLY A 209 -21.94 0.22 0.01
N GLU A 210 -21.71 -0.04 1.30
CA GLU A 210 -21.50 0.98 2.33
C GLU A 210 -20.01 1.24 2.58
N VAL A 211 -19.63 2.52 2.64
CA VAL A 211 -18.25 2.94 2.94
C VAL A 211 -18.02 2.88 4.44
N ILE A 212 -17.10 2.03 4.91
CA ILE A 212 -16.77 1.88 6.34
C ILE A 212 -15.81 2.97 6.87
N LYS A 213 -15.27 3.85 6.01
CA LYS A 213 -14.27 4.84 6.43
C LYS A 213 -14.74 5.69 7.62
N HIS A 214 -13.92 5.63 8.70
CA HIS A 214 -13.96 6.39 9.95
C HIS A 214 -14.98 6.01 11.04
N HIS A 215 -14.62 5.02 11.86
CA HIS A 215 -15.06 4.91 13.26
C HIS A 215 -13.90 5.03 14.27
N LYS A 216 -13.06 6.06 14.15
CA LYS A 216 -12.17 6.53 15.25
C LYS A 216 -12.61 7.95 15.71
N LYS A 217 -13.27 7.99 16.88
CA LYS A 217 -13.42 9.07 17.89
C LYS A 217 -14.34 10.29 17.61
N ASN A 218 -15.63 10.15 17.93
CA ASN A 218 -16.36 11.21 18.65
C ASN A 218 -16.25 10.94 20.16
N LYS A 219 -15.16 11.37 20.78
CA LYS A 219 -15.18 11.65 22.22
C LYS A 219 -15.85 13.01 22.38
N ILE A 220 -17.16 12.99 22.64
CA ILE A 220 -17.82 14.14 23.24
C ILE A 220 -17.22 14.25 24.64
N ASN A 221 -16.46 15.32 24.89
CA ASN A 221 -15.92 15.64 26.19
C ASN A 221 -17.08 16.10 27.09
N GLU A 222 -17.70 15.16 27.81
CA GLU A 222 -18.31 15.46 29.10
C GLU A 222 -17.20 15.52 30.16
N THR A 223 -16.65 16.70 30.37
CA THR A 223 -16.05 17.05 31.66
C THR A 223 -16.41 18.49 31.94
N GLY A 224 -17.43 18.66 32.78
CA GLY A 224 -17.76 19.94 33.38
C GLY A 224 -16.61 20.42 34.24
N ILE A 225 -16.17 21.65 34.00
CA ILE A 225 -15.57 22.50 35.02
C ILE A 225 -16.19 23.89 34.85
N ASN A 226 -16.95 24.26 35.87
CA ASN A 226 -17.58 25.55 36.08
C ASN A 226 -16.52 26.55 36.57
N VAL A 227 -16.32 27.65 35.86
CA VAL A 227 -15.73 28.87 36.43
C VAL A 227 -16.15 30.09 35.62
N GLY A 228 -16.67 31.11 36.30
CA GLY A 228 -16.48 32.50 35.91
C GLY A 228 -17.74 33.28 35.57
N GLU A 229 -18.21 34.04 36.55
CA GLU A 229 -19.15 35.16 36.47
C GLU A 229 -18.82 36.17 35.37
N GLY A 230 -19.84 36.87 34.85
CA GLY A 230 -19.62 38.15 34.17
C GLY A 230 -20.69 38.59 33.18
N SER A 231 -21.77 39.16 33.70
CA SER A 231 -22.47 40.33 33.13
C SER A 231 -23.10 40.25 31.74
N GLN A 232 -24.44 40.20 31.71
CA GLN A 232 -25.23 40.78 30.62
C GLN A 232 -24.96 42.29 30.48
N PRO A 233 -25.26 42.86 29.31
CA PRO A 233 -26.46 43.70 29.28
C PRO A 233 -27.43 43.37 28.14
N SER A 234 -28.69 43.50 28.52
CA SER A 234 -29.91 43.65 27.72
C SER A 234 -29.79 44.57 26.52
N LEU A 235 -30.57 44.32 25.46
CA LEU A 235 -31.69 45.17 25.06
C LEU A 235 -32.53 44.50 23.98
N SER A 236 -33.84 44.69 24.16
CA SER A 236 -34.97 44.22 23.37
C SER A 236 -35.09 44.91 22.01
N ASN A 237 -35.76 44.27 21.05
CA ASN A 237 -37.09 44.69 20.59
C ASN A 237 -37.54 43.86 19.38
N ASP A 238 -38.86 43.68 19.38
CA ASP A 238 -39.70 42.91 18.50
C ASP A 238 -39.84 43.48 17.07
N ASP A 239 -40.44 42.63 16.23
CA ASP A 239 -41.31 42.95 15.08
C ASP A 239 -40.68 43.67 13.87
N ASP A 240 -40.67 43.02 12.70
CA ASP A 240 -41.77 43.23 11.74
C ASP A 240 -41.71 42.31 10.51
N LYS A 241 -42.90 42.12 9.94
CA LYS A 241 -43.28 41.29 8.79
C LYS A 241 -42.68 41.76 7.46
N LEU A 242 -42.54 40.87 6.47
CA LEU A 242 -43.34 40.85 5.23
C LEU A 242 -42.79 39.90 4.16
N GLU A 243 -43.73 39.38 3.38
CA GLU A 243 -43.65 38.35 2.34
C GLU A 243 -42.89 38.78 1.07
N GLY A 244 -42.35 37.78 0.36
CA GLY A 244 -42.79 37.49 -1.00
C GLY A 244 -41.94 37.95 -2.19
N SER A 245 -41.72 36.98 -3.09
CA SER A 245 -41.62 37.08 -4.56
C SER A 245 -40.24 36.85 -5.19
N GLN A 246 -40.12 35.71 -5.90
CA GLN A 246 -39.15 35.41 -6.97
C GLN A 246 -39.57 36.10 -8.31
N PRO A 247 -39.01 35.75 -9.50
CA PRO A 247 -37.67 36.06 -10.03
C PRO A 247 -37.72 36.68 -11.46
N SER A 248 -36.59 37.14 -12.02
CA SER A 248 -36.39 37.40 -13.47
C SER A 248 -34.88 37.47 -13.76
N GLN A 249 -34.26 36.49 -14.43
CA GLN A 249 -34.09 36.30 -15.89
C GLN A 249 -33.14 37.27 -16.62
N SER A 250 -32.24 36.62 -17.39
CA SER A 250 -31.59 36.95 -18.67
C SER A 250 -30.48 38.00 -18.75
N GLU A 251 -29.30 37.56 -19.26
CA GLU A 251 -28.67 37.94 -20.55
C GLU A 251 -27.27 37.25 -20.61
N ASN A 252 -27.04 36.21 -21.42
CA ASN A 252 -26.55 36.19 -22.83
C ASN A 252 -25.35 37.09 -23.13
N VAL A 253 -24.29 36.53 -23.75
CA VAL A 253 -23.84 36.81 -25.15
C VAL A 253 -22.52 36.08 -25.48
N ASP A 254 -22.49 35.64 -26.75
CA ASP A 254 -21.54 34.85 -27.54
C ASP A 254 -20.16 35.46 -27.88
N ASN A 255 -19.20 34.60 -28.31
CA ASN A 255 -18.40 34.66 -29.57
C ASN A 255 -17.25 33.61 -29.52
N VAL A 256 -17.10 32.61 -30.41
CA VAL A 256 -16.72 32.53 -31.86
C VAL A 256 -15.23 32.84 -32.18
N GLY A 257 -14.58 31.92 -32.92
CA GLY A 257 -13.37 32.13 -33.73
C GLY A 257 -12.36 30.97 -33.63
N GLU A 258 -12.41 29.92 -34.47
CA GLU A 258 -11.71 29.74 -35.77
C GLU A 258 -10.17 29.67 -35.72
N GLY A 259 -9.61 28.58 -36.29
CA GLY A 259 -8.49 28.69 -37.24
C GLY A 259 -7.13 28.04 -36.90
N SER A 260 -6.82 26.98 -37.68
CA SER A 260 -5.54 26.81 -38.42
C SER A 260 -4.32 26.14 -37.76
N GLN A 261 -4.09 24.86 -38.11
CA GLN A 261 -2.78 24.34 -38.58
C GLN A 261 -2.66 24.65 -40.09
N PRO A 262 -1.46 24.76 -40.74
CA PRO A 262 -0.35 23.79 -40.69
C PRO A 262 1.07 24.37 -40.90
N SER A 263 2.12 23.55 -40.74
CA SER A 263 3.30 23.54 -41.64
C SER A 263 4.30 22.41 -41.31
N GLN A 264 4.70 21.71 -42.37
CA GLN A 264 5.88 20.85 -42.48
C GLN A 264 7.08 21.68 -42.96
N SER A 265 8.29 21.27 -42.58
CA SER A 265 9.55 21.35 -43.35
C SER A 265 10.57 20.47 -42.61
N ASN A 266 10.93 19.30 -43.13
CA ASN A 266 12.04 19.04 -44.08
C ASN A 266 13.36 19.70 -43.68
N ASP A 267 14.37 18.86 -43.43
CA ASP A 267 15.75 18.87 -43.96
C ASP A 267 16.50 17.72 -43.24
N ASP A 268 16.68 16.57 -43.88
CA ASP A 268 17.86 16.21 -44.68
C ASP A 268 19.20 16.53 -43.97
N ASP A 269 19.85 15.49 -43.43
CA ASP A 269 21.27 15.29 -43.71
C ASP A 269 21.70 13.83 -43.63
N LYS A 270 22.28 13.38 -44.73
CA LYS A 270 22.99 12.10 -44.91
C LYS A 270 24.42 12.25 -44.37
N LEU A 271 25.03 11.13 -43.98
CA LEU A 271 26.42 10.71 -44.27
C LEU A 271 26.63 9.37 -43.51
N GLU A 272 26.70 8.24 -44.24
CA GLU A 272 27.94 7.47 -44.49
C GLU A 272 28.70 7.14 -43.19
N GLY A 273 28.89 5.90 -42.77
CA GLY A 273 29.35 4.72 -43.51
C GLY A 273 30.61 4.18 -42.81
N SER A 274 30.85 2.87 -42.87
CA SER A 274 32.10 2.15 -42.49
C SER A 274 32.16 1.43 -41.13
N GLN A 275 31.64 0.20 -41.09
CA GLN A 275 32.41 -0.96 -40.62
C GLN A 275 33.13 -1.56 -41.86
N PRO A 276 34.27 -2.31 -41.79
CA PRO A 276 34.50 -3.40 -40.84
C PRO A 276 35.97 -3.63 -40.39
N SER A 277 36.19 -4.54 -39.45
CA SER A 277 37.32 -5.50 -39.53
C SER A 277 37.18 -6.59 -38.47
N GLN A 278 37.03 -7.81 -38.98
CA GLN A 278 37.36 -9.04 -38.28
C GLN A 278 38.88 -9.18 -38.19
N SER A 279 39.36 -9.78 -37.12
CA SER A 279 40.69 -10.39 -37.07
C SER A 279 40.57 -11.74 -36.38
N GLU A 280 40.96 -12.77 -37.13
CA GLU A 280 41.07 -14.16 -36.75
C GLU A 280 42.32 -14.45 -35.91
N ASN A 281 42.24 -15.57 -35.18
CA ASN A 281 43.28 -16.53 -34.81
C ASN A 281 44.43 -16.12 -33.88
N VAL A 282 44.49 -16.80 -32.71
CA VAL A 282 45.67 -17.59 -32.31
C VAL A 282 45.22 -18.85 -31.53
N ASP A 283 45.67 -20.01 -32.02
CA ASP A 283 45.67 -21.33 -31.40
C ASP A 283 46.52 -21.44 -30.12
N ASN A 284 46.10 -22.24 -29.13
CA ASN A 284 46.97 -23.16 -28.36
C ASN A 284 46.10 -24.03 -27.42
N VAL A 285 45.86 -25.31 -27.71
CA VAL A 285 46.62 -26.50 -27.27
C VAL A 285 46.76 -26.63 -25.74
N GLY A 286 46.16 -27.69 -25.19
CA GLY A 286 46.40 -28.14 -23.82
C GLY A 286 45.44 -29.24 -23.32
N GLU A 287 45.34 -30.36 -24.04
CA GLU A 287 44.93 -31.64 -23.42
C GLU A 287 46.09 -32.20 -22.59
N GLY A 288 45.77 -32.84 -21.46
CA GLY A 288 46.49 -34.04 -21.06
C GLY A 288 46.90 -34.17 -19.59
N SER A 289 46.21 -35.10 -18.92
CA SER A 289 46.59 -35.92 -17.74
C SER A 289 46.15 -35.43 -16.37
#